data_AF-A0A523NB49-F1
#
_entry.id   AF-A0A523NB49-F1
#
_cell.length_a   1.000
_cell.length_b   1.000
_cell.length_c   1.000
_cell.angle_alpha   90.00
_cell.angle_beta   90.00
_cell.angle_gamma   90.00
#
_symmetry.space_group_name_H-M   'P 1'
#
loop_
_entity.id
_entity.type
_entity.pdbx_description
1 polymer ?
#
loop_
_entity_poly.entity_id
_entity_poly.type
_entity_poly.pdbx_seq_one_letter_code
_entity_poly.pdbx_strand_id
1 'polypeptide(L)'
;MSASGLRWLVVASCVLVTPVAVAKPMRGPLFAATDPIAVRGGVLMVPLRAEREGSDWPRSLELGARDDTRIQGIVAWVYAQSADRDPAWTADPRGLAVRAIRPDDDTADGDGGVPYLIAWLPVDGRGPLQLGRQTIEPRWMDPVTLSARAQPQLELGRSTVWPDPHSPFEYWRWVQLAGRLDMMPPATDGFGREGAMVARHYADLWRIGLLRLGRADPEALHRCLNMLLRICYDGPEAFAAWVMDPGEIGGLLQVLHDRDRTDAQVAVATDQWVERQGLLVMRIAPPRPDLVALSVANRSRVGLKARFQWLGSGEVAAAVTLPPGVLRHVNMPRPPAAARPGGVDFARSPRDVQVLLVEAGGRLQRTAFPTGPLPARPPGIGFVLRPPLTLFEVQTGWSRVQQGLRPTFLQLRRRHGRWEVFLECRRPGRLGRATDLRGLRDHWETRGSEAITLVFGGEPATAVLTVPENGDHRLFRGSGGGTLEVHRQSYADRWYCRVVVPDHWLGGADGPALLGAIRTHGGDQAIETGPYASLPWRPAPGCALIDLRAW
;
A
#
# COMPACT_ATOMS: atom_id res chain seq x y z
N MET A 1 -56.23 15.20 58.50
CA MET A 1 -56.57 13.80 58.79
C MET A 1 -56.60 13.08 57.44
N SER A 2 -55.49 12.48 57.03
CA SER A 2 -55.15 11.06 57.16
C SER A 2 -56.01 10.13 56.27
N ALA A 3 -55.28 9.32 55.48
CA ALA A 3 -55.59 8.02 54.88
C ALA A 3 -55.58 8.03 53.33
N SER A 4 -54.44 7.74 52.68
CA SER A 4 -53.87 6.41 52.34
C SER A 4 -54.65 5.64 51.26
N GLY A 5 -54.09 5.65 50.04
CA GLY A 5 -54.51 4.84 48.90
C GLY A 5 -53.29 4.46 48.05
N LEU A 6 -52.71 3.31 48.40
CA LEU A 6 -51.55 2.65 47.78
C LEU A 6 -51.81 2.41 46.28
N ARG A 7 -51.01 3.03 45.38
CA ARG A 7 -50.98 2.68 43.95
C ARG A 7 -49.79 1.77 43.68
N TRP A 8 -50.08 0.55 43.24
CA TRP A 8 -49.11 -0.43 42.78
C TRP A 8 -48.39 0.08 41.53
N LEU A 9 -47.06 0.10 41.61
CA LEU A 9 -46.15 0.43 40.52
C LEU A 9 -45.81 -0.88 39.80
N VAL A 10 -46.38 -1.10 38.62
CA VAL A 10 -46.01 -2.20 37.73
C VAL A 10 -44.66 -1.85 37.10
N VAL A 11 -43.60 -2.49 37.58
CA VAL A 11 -42.29 -2.48 36.91
C VAL A 11 -42.40 -3.41 35.70
N ALA A 12 -42.60 -2.83 34.52
CA ALA A 12 -42.47 -3.53 33.26
C ALA A 12 -40.98 -3.74 32.98
N SER A 13 -40.47 -4.94 33.28
CA SER A 13 -39.17 -5.42 32.82
C SER A 13 -39.22 -5.59 31.30
N CYS A 14 -38.76 -4.58 30.55
CA CYS A 14 -38.40 -4.73 29.15
C CYS A 14 -37.14 -5.60 29.05
N VAL A 15 -37.33 -6.92 28.97
CA VAL A 15 -36.28 -7.83 28.49
C VAL A 15 -36.13 -7.57 26.99
N LEU A 16 -35.14 -6.74 26.65
CA LEU A 16 -34.61 -6.67 25.29
C LEU A 16 -33.96 -8.02 24.97
N VAL A 17 -34.73 -8.93 24.39
CA VAL A 17 -34.20 -10.14 23.76
C VAL A 17 -33.54 -9.69 22.46
N THR A 18 -32.29 -9.27 22.52
CA THR A 18 -31.44 -9.29 21.33
C THR A 18 -31.31 -10.76 20.92
N PRO A 19 -31.58 -11.13 19.66
CA PRO A 19 -31.28 -12.48 19.19
C PRO A 19 -29.78 -12.66 19.30
N VAL A 20 -29.33 -13.41 20.31
CA VAL A 20 -27.99 -13.97 20.32
C VAL A 20 -27.97 -14.95 19.16
N ALA A 21 -27.37 -14.55 18.03
CA ALA A 21 -26.99 -15.51 17.01
C ALA A 21 -26.07 -16.52 17.69
N VAL A 22 -26.58 -17.72 17.95
CA VAL A 22 -25.78 -18.79 18.52
C VAL A 22 -24.83 -19.23 17.42
N ALA A 23 -23.57 -18.79 17.52
CA ALA A 23 -22.50 -19.24 16.65
C ALA A 23 -22.50 -20.78 16.65
N LYS A 24 -22.57 -21.38 15.46
CA LYS A 24 -22.61 -22.83 15.33
C LYS A 24 -21.16 -23.30 15.33
N PRO A 25 -20.76 -24.26 16.18
CA PRO A 25 -19.39 -24.76 16.15
C PRO A 25 -19.12 -25.45 14.82
N MET A 26 -17.90 -25.25 14.30
CA MET A 26 -17.40 -25.95 13.13
C MET A 26 -17.46 -27.47 13.33
N ARG A 27 -17.40 -28.25 12.24
CA ARG A 27 -17.21 -29.71 12.32
C ARG A 27 -16.33 -30.22 11.20
N GLY A 28 -15.49 -31.20 11.52
CA GLY A 28 -14.68 -31.94 10.55
C GLY A 28 -13.67 -31.05 9.83
N PRO A 29 -12.56 -30.66 10.48
CA PRO A 29 -11.49 -29.93 9.80
C PRO A 29 -10.85 -30.83 8.73
N LEU A 30 -10.70 -30.27 7.53
CA LEU A 30 -10.17 -30.92 6.33
C LEU A 30 -9.14 -30.00 5.67
N PHE A 31 -8.19 -30.58 4.93
CA PHE A 31 -7.35 -29.84 4.00
C PHE A 31 -8.20 -29.27 2.87
N ALA A 32 -8.00 -27.98 2.58
CA ALA A 32 -8.55 -27.32 1.41
C ALA A 32 -7.66 -27.53 0.16
N ALA A 33 -6.35 -27.74 0.35
CA ALA A 33 -5.42 -28.05 -0.74
C ALA A 33 -5.03 -29.54 -0.74
N THR A 34 -4.91 -30.13 -1.93
CA THR A 34 -4.69 -31.58 -2.09
C THR A 34 -3.25 -31.99 -2.37
N ASP A 35 -2.39 -31.07 -2.83
CA ASP A 35 -0.98 -31.35 -3.20
C ASP A 35 -0.02 -30.25 -2.65
N PRO A 36 0.11 -30.07 -1.32
CA PRO A 36 1.00 -29.05 -0.79
C PRO A 36 2.47 -29.44 -0.89
N ILE A 37 3.35 -28.45 -0.92
CA ILE A 37 4.80 -28.67 -0.88
C ILE A 37 5.24 -28.78 0.58
N ALA A 38 5.96 -29.87 0.89
CA ALA A 38 6.47 -30.19 2.21
C ALA A 38 8.00 -30.22 2.17
N VAL A 39 8.65 -29.35 2.95
CA VAL A 39 10.11 -29.31 3.06
C VAL A 39 10.54 -30.13 4.27
N ARG A 40 11.42 -31.12 4.07
CA ARG A 40 11.96 -31.94 5.15
C ARG A 40 12.67 -31.09 6.20
N GLY A 41 12.31 -31.28 7.47
CA GLY A 41 12.80 -30.45 8.58
C GLY A 41 12.32 -28.99 8.56
N GLY A 42 11.42 -28.65 7.64
CA GLY A 42 10.87 -27.31 7.45
C GLY A 42 9.48 -27.16 8.06
N VAL A 43 8.75 -26.16 7.57
CA VAL A 43 7.37 -25.87 7.99
C VAL A 43 6.40 -26.16 6.86
N LEU A 44 5.36 -26.94 7.16
CA LEU A 44 4.18 -27.11 6.33
C LEU A 44 3.14 -26.06 6.70
N MET A 45 2.57 -25.38 5.71
CA MET A 45 1.41 -24.49 5.86
C MET A 45 0.36 -24.91 4.83
N VAL A 46 -0.84 -25.27 5.28
CA VAL A 46 -1.93 -25.73 4.39
C VAL A 46 -3.25 -25.09 4.80
N PRO A 47 -4.02 -24.52 3.86
CA PRO A 47 -5.34 -23.98 4.18
C PRO A 47 -6.27 -25.11 4.61
N LEU A 48 -7.09 -24.83 5.61
CA LEU A 48 -8.12 -25.72 6.10
C LEU A 48 -9.50 -25.25 5.64
N ARG A 49 -10.43 -26.19 5.59
CA ARG A 49 -11.88 -25.97 5.49
C ARG A 49 -12.60 -26.91 6.45
N ALA A 50 -13.83 -26.62 6.79
CA ALA A 50 -14.65 -27.51 7.61
C ALA A 50 -15.69 -28.22 6.73
N GLU A 51 -16.07 -29.44 7.11
CA GLU A 51 -17.27 -30.11 6.54
C GLU A 51 -18.53 -29.27 6.82
N ARG A 52 -18.56 -28.62 7.98
CA ARG A 52 -19.55 -27.61 8.34
C ARG A 52 -18.83 -26.38 8.88
N GLU A 53 -18.97 -25.27 8.16
CA GLU A 53 -18.46 -23.95 8.57
C GLU A 53 -19.04 -23.52 9.93
N GLY A 54 -18.27 -22.74 10.67
CA GLY A 54 -18.63 -22.27 12.00
C GLY A 54 -17.44 -21.76 12.81
N SER A 55 -17.72 -21.45 14.09
CA SER A 55 -16.78 -21.00 15.12
C SER A 55 -16.11 -22.17 15.86
N ASP A 56 -15.38 -21.91 16.94
CA ASP A 56 -14.79 -22.93 17.84
C ASP A 56 -13.83 -23.93 17.14
N TRP A 57 -13.00 -23.42 16.24
CA TRP A 57 -11.94 -24.21 15.65
C TRP A 57 -10.94 -24.72 16.71
N PRO A 58 -10.43 -25.96 16.56
CA PRO A 58 -9.40 -26.47 17.47
C PRO A 58 -8.12 -25.66 17.33
N ARG A 59 -7.44 -25.36 18.45
CA ARG A 59 -6.16 -24.62 18.43
C ARG A 59 -5.00 -25.42 17.84
N SER A 60 -5.11 -26.74 17.84
CA SER A 60 -4.09 -27.64 17.37
C SER A 60 -4.71 -28.89 16.74
N LEU A 61 -4.01 -29.46 15.77
CA LEU A 61 -4.41 -30.68 15.07
C LEU A 61 -3.21 -31.62 14.99
N GLU A 62 -3.48 -32.91 15.08
CA GLU A 62 -2.48 -33.96 14.89
C GLU A 62 -2.55 -34.46 13.45
N LEU A 63 -1.40 -34.51 12.79
CA LEU A 63 -1.24 -35.17 11.49
C LEU A 63 -0.61 -36.54 11.70
N GLY A 64 -1.23 -37.57 11.12
CA GLY A 64 -0.62 -38.88 10.98
C GLY A 64 0.31 -38.92 9.77
N ALA A 65 1.50 -39.50 9.92
CA ALA A 65 2.38 -39.86 8.82
C ALA A 65 2.36 -41.38 8.59
N ARG A 66 2.90 -41.83 7.45
CA ARG A 66 2.88 -43.24 7.01
C ARG A 66 3.52 -44.22 8.01
N ASP A 67 4.49 -43.77 8.77
CA ASP A 67 5.27 -44.53 9.75
C ASP A 67 4.66 -44.48 11.16
N ASP A 68 3.38 -44.16 11.26
CA ASP A 68 2.66 -43.88 12.51
C ASP A 68 3.24 -42.71 13.33
N THR A 69 4.16 -41.92 12.75
CA THR A 69 4.65 -40.69 13.37
C THR A 69 3.51 -39.67 13.46
N ARG A 70 3.35 -39.09 14.64
CA ARG A 70 2.37 -38.04 14.92
C ARG A 70 3.03 -36.68 14.89
N ILE A 71 2.56 -35.82 14.00
CA ILE A 71 3.07 -34.46 13.82
C ILE A 71 2.05 -33.48 14.41
N GLN A 72 2.45 -32.77 15.45
CA GLN A 72 1.60 -31.75 16.06
C GLN A 72 1.65 -30.45 15.23
N GLY A 73 0.51 -30.05 14.69
CA GLY A 73 0.31 -28.75 14.05
C GLY A 73 -0.51 -27.79 14.93
N ILE A 74 -0.33 -26.50 14.68
CA ILE A 74 -1.16 -25.43 15.23
C ILE A 74 -2.14 -24.96 14.18
N VAL A 75 -3.33 -24.54 14.61
CA VAL A 75 -4.30 -23.90 13.73
C VAL A 75 -4.16 -22.38 13.89
N ALA A 76 -3.81 -21.72 12.81
CA ALA A 76 -3.65 -20.28 12.74
C ALA A 76 -4.75 -19.66 11.88
N TRP A 77 -5.11 -18.43 12.21
CA TRP A 77 -6.05 -17.61 11.45
C TRP A 77 -5.27 -16.64 10.57
N VAL A 78 -5.40 -16.77 9.25
CA VAL A 78 -4.85 -15.83 8.28
C VAL A 78 -5.98 -14.89 7.85
N TYR A 79 -5.78 -13.59 8.01
CA TYR A 79 -6.84 -12.61 7.83
C TYR A 79 -6.30 -11.32 7.20
N ALA A 80 -7.17 -10.56 6.55
CA ALA A 80 -6.85 -9.22 6.10
C ALA A 80 -6.70 -8.31 7.34
N GLN A 81 -5.50 -7.78 7.54
CA GLN A 81 -5.24 -6.76 8.55
C GLN A 81 -5.82 -5.42 8.09
N SER A 82 -6.37 -4.67 9.03
CA SER A 82 -6.71 -3.26 8.80
C SER A 82 -5.50 -2.53 8.23
N ALA A 83 -5.72 -1.74 7.19
CA ALA A 83 -4.66 -1.02 6.51
C ALA A 83 -3.80 -0.21 7.50
N ASP A 84 -2.48 -0.33 7.35
CA ASP A 84 -1.54 0.49 8.11
C ASP A 84 -1.81 1.98 7.83
N ARG A 85 -1.75 2.78 8.90
CA ARG A 85 -1.97 4.24 8.85
C ARG A 85 -0.83 4.96 8.14
N ASP A 86 0.34 4.33 8.12
CA ASP A 86 1.54 4.81 7.45
C ASP A 86 2.15 3.64 6.67
N PRO A 87 1.59 3.27 5.50
CA PRO A 87 2.09 2.12 4.77
C PRO A 87 3.53 2.35 4.32
N ALA A 88 4.39 1.35 4.53
CA ALA A 88 5.73 1.37 3.95
C ALA A 88 5.66 1.38 2.41
N TRP A 89 6.68 1.93 1.75
CA TRP A 89 6.77 1.92 0.28
C TRP A 89 6.57 0.52 -0.32
N THR A 90 7.05 -0.50 0.37
CA THR A 90 7.06 -1.90 -0.04
C THR A 90 6.03 -2.74 0.73
N ALA A 91 5.03 -2.08 1.35
CA ALA A 91 3.98 -2.76 2.11
C ALA A 91 3.33 -3.87 1.28
N ASP A 92 3.10 -5.04 1.89
CA ASP A 92 2.47 -6.17 1.26
C ASP A 92 1.04 -5.78 0.83
N PRO A 93 0.75 -5.72 -0.48
CA PRO A 93 -0.54 -5.25 -0.96
C PRO A 93 -1.67 -6.22 -0.64
N ARG A 94 -1.38 -7.45 -0.22
CA ARG A 94 -2.41 -8.36 0.29
C ARG A 94 -2.92 -7.87 1.64
N GLY A 95 -2.05 -7.27 2.46
CA GLY A 95 -2.35 -6.82 3.82
C GLY A 95 -2.73 -7.99 4.72
N LEU A 96 -2.08 -9.15 4.57
CA LEU A 96 -2.40 -10.34 5.35
C LEU A 96 -1.59 -10.38 6.63
N ALA A 97 -2.27 -10.72 7.73
CA ALA A 97 -1.65 -11.07 8.98
C ALA A 97 -2.00 -12.50 9.37
N VAL A 98 -1.23 -13.05 10.31
CA VAL A 98 -1.46 -14.38 10.87
C VAL A 98 -1.40 -14.32 12.39
N ARG A 99 -2.27 -15.06 13.06
CA ARG A 99 -2.28 -15.22 14.52
C ARG A 99 -2.81 -16.60 14.90
N ALA A 100 -2.65 -16.98 16.17
CA ALA A 100 -3.36 -18.14 16.71
C ALA A 100 -4.89 -18.00 16.54
N ILE A 101 -5.55 -19.12 16.24
CA ILE A 101 -7.01 -19.15 16.13
C ILE A 101 -7.68 -18.90 17.48
N ARG A 102 -8.80 -18.18 17.47
CA ARG A 102 -9.61 -17.85 18.64
C ARG A 102 -10.98 -18.53 18.54
N PRO A 103 -11.67 -18.76 19.68
CA PRO A 103 -12.98 -19.42 19.68
C PRO A 103 -14.05 -18.68 18.85
N ASP A 104 -13.95 -17.36 18.78
CA ASP A 104 -14.84 -16.46 18.03
C ASP A 104 -14.47 -16.32 16.54
N ASP A 105 -13.41 -16.97 16.06
CA ASP A 105 -13.12 -17.01 14.62
C ASP A 105 -14.12 -17.93 13.91
N ASP A 106 -15.01 -17.33 13.13
CA ASP A 106 -16.04 -18.04 12.38
C ASP A 106 -15.78 -17.98 10.86
N THR A 107 -15.72 -19.15 10.22
CA THR A 107 -15.56 -19.25 8.77
C THR A 107 -16.84 -18.96 7.99
N ALA A 108 -18.00 -18.96 8.65
CA ALA A 108 -19.30 -18.66 8.04
C ALA A 108 -19.59 -17.15 7.93
N ASP A 109 -18.93 -16.33 8.76
CA ASP A 109 -19.22 -14.89 8.89
C ASP A 109 -18.71 -14.05 7.70
N GLY A 110 -18.00 -14.65 6.75
CA GLY A 110 -17.54 -13.97 5.54
C GLY A 110 -16.49 -12.86 5.79
N ASP A 111 -16.07 -12.67 7.05
CA ASP A 111 -15.12 -11.65 7.55
C ASP A 111 -13.66 -11.82 7.03
N GLY A 112 -13.47 -12.62 5.98
CA GLY A 112 -12.25 -12.67 5.17
C GLY A 112 -11.07 -13.40 5.80
N GLY A 113 -11.28 -14.09 6.92
CA GLY A 113 -10.28 -14.94 7.55
C GLY A 113 -10.35 -16.40 7.07
N VAL A 114 -9.20 -17.07 7.00
CA VAL A 114 -9.09 -18.47 6.59
C VAL A 114 -8.22 -19.22 7.61
N PRO A 115 -8.66 -20.38 8.12
CA PRO A 115 -7.85 -21.19 9.01
C PRO A 115 -6.77 -21.94 8.23
N TYR A 116 -5.57 -22.01 8.79
CA TYR A 116 -4.43 -22.75 8.24
C TYR A 116 -3.88 -23.69 9.28
N LEU A 117 -3.54 -24.90 8.87
CA LEU A 117 -2.69 -25.78 9.64
C LEU A 117 -1.23 -25.41 9.37
N ILE A 118 -0.47 -25.18 10.45
CA ILE A 118 0.96 -24.91 10.38
C ILE A 118 1.70 -25.91 11.26
N ALA A 119 2.63 -26.69 10.69
CA ALA A 119 3.29 -27.78 11.38
C ALA A 119 4.78 -27.89 11.03
N TRP A 120 5.61 -28.23 12.02
CA TRP A 120 7.01 -28.60 11.79
C TRP A 120 7.06 -30.02 11.24
N LEU A 121 7.79 -30.21 10.14
CA LEU A 121 7.94 -31.51 9.51
C LEU A 121 9.21 -32.22 9.98
N PRO A 122 9.20 -33.55 10.09
CA PRO A 122 10.39 -34.33 10.40
C PRO A 122 11.45 -34.19 9.28
N VAL A 123 12.73 -34.34 9.66
CA VAL A 123 13.88 -34.23 8.75
C VAL A 123 13.90 -35.37 7.73
N ASP A 124 13.35 -36.53 8.07
CA ASP A 124 13.22 -37.73 7.25
C ASP A 124 11.80 -37.93 6.71
N GLY A 125 10.97 -36.89 6.75
CA GLY A 125 9.57 -36.93 6.31
C GLY A 125 9.38 -37.46 4.89
N ARG A 126 8.38 -38.34 4.73
CA ARG A 126 8.05 -39.02 3.47
C ARG A 126 6.62 -39.57 3.48
N GLY A 127 6.08 -39.81 2.29
CA GLY A 127 4.76 -40.42 2.11
C GLY A 127 3.59 -39.49 2.42
N PRO A 128 2.37 -40.04 2.49
CA PRO A 128 1.16 -39.27 2.73
C PRO A 128 1.07 -38.70 4.15
N LEU A 129 0.32 -37.60 4.29
CA LEU A 129 -0.09 -37.02 5.56
C LEU A 129 -1.60 -37.17 5.74
N GLN A 130 -2.03 -37.54 6.94
CA GLN A 130 -3.42 -37.80 7.28
C GLN A 130 -3.94 -36.79 8.31
N LEU A 131 -5.10 -36.20 8.03
CA LEU A 131 -5.88 -35.39 8.97
C LEU A 131 -7.29 -35.98 9.08
N GLY A 132 -7.61 -36.57 10.23
CA GLY A 132 -8.87 -37.29 10.41
C GLY A 132 -9.01 -38.41 9.38
N ARG A 133 -9.99 -38.29 8.48
CA ARG A 133 -10.25 -39.26 7.39
C ARG A 133 -9.61 -38.87 6.06
N GLN A 134 -9.06 -37.67 5.95
CA GLN A 134 -8.49 -37.18 4.70
C GLN A 134 -6.99 -37.45 4.66
N THR A 135 -6.55 -37.97 3.54
CA THR A 135 -5.14 -38.19 3.24
C THR A 135 -4.72 -37.29 2.09
N ILE A 136 -3.57 -36.64 2.21
CA ILE A 136 -2.93 -35.87 1.16
C ILE A 136 -1.54 -36.46 0.88
N GLU A 137 -1.09 -36.32 -0.35
CA GLU A 137 0.24 -36.75 -0.80
C GLU A 137 1.08 -35.49 -1.00
N PRO A 138 1.77 -34.98 0.04
CA PRO A 138 2.54 -33.77 -0.13
C PRO A 138 3.78 -34.01 -1.00
N ARG A 139 4.21 -32.94 -1.67
CA ARG A 139 5.45 -32.94 -2.43
C ARG A 139 6.62 -32.74 -1.49
N TRP A 140 7.27 -33.84 -1.12
CA TRP A 140 8.48 -33.78 -0.30
C TRP A 140 9.67 -33.21 -1.07
N MET A 141 10.27 -32.16 -0.51
CA MET A 141 11.46 -31.49 -1.01
C MET A 141 12.55 -31.48 0.06
N ASP A 142 13.81 -31.56 -0.38
CA ASP A 142 14.94 -31.42 0.53
C ASP A 142 15.21 -29.95 0.86
N PRO A 143 15.59 -29.64 2.12
CA PRO A 143 15.91 -28.29 2.51
C PRO A 143 17.17 -27.80 1.82
N VAL A 144 17.22 -26.51 1.50
CA VAL A 144 18.44 -25.88 1.01
C VAL A 144 19.29 -25.43 2.19
N THR A 145 20.37 -26.16 2.49
CA THR A 145 21.31 -25.80 3.55
C THR A 145 22.16 -24.62 3.11
N LEU A 146 22.14 -23.53 3.88
CA LEU A 146 23.10 -22.43 3.72
C LEU A 146 24.32 -22.72 4.58
N SER A 147 25.52 -22.51 4.03
CA SER A 147 26.73 -22.51 4.86
C SER A 147 26.66 -21.34 5.84
N ALA A 148 26.59 -21.64 7.14
CA ALA A 148 26.66 -20.63 8.18
C ALA A 148 28.06 -20.01 8.18
N ARG A 149 28.19 -18.82 7.61
CA ARG A 149 29.35 -17.95 7.81
C ARG A 149 29.00 -16.97 8.93
N ALA A 150 30.00 -16.58 9.73
CA ALA A 150 29.85 -15.48 10.66
C ALA A 150 29.68 -14.18 9.86
N GLN A 151 28.43 -13.80 9.60
CA GLN A 151 28.05 -12.63 8.83
C GLN A 151 27.18 -11.71 9.69
N PRO A 152 27.23 -10.38 9.47
CA PRO A 152 26.32 -9.46 10.14
C PRO A 152 24.87 -9.77 9.74
N GLN A 153 23.95 -9.54 10.66
CA GLN A 153 22.53 -9.76 10.45
C GLN A 153 21.84 -8.48 9.98
N LEU A 154 20.96 -8.60 8.99
CA LEU A 154 20.07 -7.51 8.61
C LEU A 154 19.04 -7.27 9.72
N GLU A 155 18.75 -6.01 10.01
CA GLU A 155 17.70 -5.65 10.96
C GLU A 155 16.35 -5.53 10.24
N LEU A 156 15.28 -6.02 10.87
CA LEU A 156 13.93 -5.70 10.43
C LEU A 156 13.71 -4.20 10.66
N GLY A 157 13.42 -3.48 9.59
CA GLY A 157 13.23 -2.04 9.66
C GLY A 157 12.45 -1.49 8.49
N ARG A 158 11.81 -0.35 8.71
CA ARG A 158 11.10 0.38 7.66
C ARG A 158 12.12 1.17 6.84
N SER A 159 12.13 0.95 5.53
CA SER A 159 12.93 1.68 4.57
C SER A 159 12.28 1.62 3.19
N THR A 160 12.63 2.57 2.34
CA THR A 160 12.20 2.59 0.93
C THR A 160 12.85 1.50 0.11
N VAL A 161 13.94 0.88 0.57
CA VAL A 161 14.65 -0.21 -0.13
C VAL A 161 14.44 -1.59 0.48
N TRP A 162 13.78 -1.67 1.62
CA TRP A 162 13.58 -2.92 2.35
C TRP A 162 12.21 -3.53 2.08
N PRO A 163 12.06 -4.87 2.10
CA PRO A 163 10.74 -5.49 2.06
C PRO A 163 9.90 -5.10 3.29
N ASP A 164 8.60 -5.37 3.24
CA ASP A 164 7.71 -5.11 4.36
C ASP A 164 8.23 -5.80 5.65
N PRO A 165 8.52 -5.06 6.73
CA PRO A 165 9.02 -5.62 7.98
C PRO A 165 7.90 -6.25 8.84
N HIS A 166 6.62 -6.05 8.49
CA HIS A 166 5.47 -6.53 9.25
C HIS A 166 4.79 -7.74 8.61
N SER A 167 5.00 -8.01 7.31
CA SER A 167 4.42 -9.16 6.63
C SER A 167 5.34 -10.39 6.70
N PRO A 168 4.98 -11.46 7.45
CA PRO A 168 5.74 -12.72 7.39
C PRO A 168 5.68 -13.36 6.00
N PHE A 169 4.65 -13.03 5.19
CA PHE A 169 4.50 -13.54 3.83
C PHE A 169 5.49 -12.91 2.83
N GLU A 170 6.15 -11.82 3.20
CA GLU A 170 7.21 -11.16 2.41
C GLU A 170 8.62 -11.49 2.92
N TYR A 171 8.74 -12.30 3.99
CA TYR A 171 10.03 -12.65 4.59
C TYR A 171 10.99 -13.37 3.62
N TRP A 172 10.45 -14.11 2.65
CA TRP A 172 11.27 -14.70 1.60
C TRP A 172 12.12 -13.64 0.86
N ARG A 173 11.61 -12.42 0.67
CA ARG A 173 12.34 -11.34 0.00
C ARG A 173 13.49 -10.83 0.87
N TRP A 174 13.28 -10.76 2.18
CA TRP A 174 14.35 -10.47 3.15
C TRP A 174 15.48 -11.50 3.05
N VAL A 175 15.14 -12.78 2.94
CA VAL A 175 16.13 -13.85 2.75
C VAL A 175 16.94 -13.69 1.46
N GLN A 176 16.28 -13.41 0.34
CA GLN A 176 16.99 -13.23 -0.94
C GLN A 176 17.86 -11.96 -0.93
N LEU A 177 17.39 -10.89 -0.30
CA LEU A 177 18.13 -9.65 -0.18
C LEU A 177 19.36 -9.79 0.74
N ALA A 178 19.22 -10.49 1.86
CA ALA A 178 20.33 -10.84 2.75
C ALA A 178 21.42 -11.61 2.00
N GLY A 179 21.02 -12.63 1.22
CA GLY A 179 21.95 -13.38 0.39
C GLY A 179 22.67 -12.52 -0.65
N ARG A 180 21.99 -11.51 -1.22
CA ARG A 180 22.62 -10.56 -2.16
C ARG A 180 23.62 -9.61 -1.48
N LEU A 181 23.41 -9.30 -0.20
CA LEU A 181 24.25 -8.40 0.59
C LEU A 181 25.37 -9.13 1.36
N ASP A 182 25.47 -10.46 1.21
CA ASP A 182 26.35 -11.33 2.01
C ASP A 182 26.12 -11.18 3.54
N MET A 183 24.84 -11.12 3.91
CA MET A 183 24.36 -10.95 5.29
C MET A 183 23.42 -12.08 5.70
N MET A 184 23.24 -12.23 7.01
CA MET A 184 22.19 -13.09 7.55
C MET A 184 20.82 -12.38 7.45
N PRO A 185 19.75 -13.12 7.13
CA PRO A 185 18.41 -12.55 7.14
C PRO A 185 18.00 -12.12 8.55
N PRO A 186 17.05 -11.18 8.67
CA PRO A 186 16.60 -10.72 9.98
C PRO A 186 15.98 -11.84 10.82
N ALA A 187 16.06 -11.70 12.15
CA ALA A 187 15.40 -12.63 13.06
C ALA A 187 13.89 -12.59 12.85
N THR A 188 13.22 -13.75 12.97
CA THR A 188 11.77 -13.87 12.76
C THR A 188 10.95 -13.64 14.03
N ASP A 189 11.60 -13.39 15.17
CA ASP A 189 10.94 -13.31 16.48
C ASP A 189 9.90 -12.18 16.55
N GLY A 190 10.11 -11.11 15.78
CA GLY A 190 9.17 -9.99 15.67
C GLY A 190 7.81 -10.34 15.06
N PHE A 191 7.67 -11.50 14.39
CA PHE A 191 6.41 -11.96 13.83
C PHE A 191 5.56 -12.81 14.79
N GLY A 192 6.08 -13.12 15.99
CA GLY A 192 5.48 -14.12 16.87
C GLY A 192 5.62 -15.56 16.33
N ARG A 193 5.10 -16.54 17.08
CA ARG A 193 5.29 -17.96 16.77
C ARG A 193 4.71 -18.35 15.41
N GLU A 194 3.43 -18.05 15.18
CA GLU A 194 2.73 -18.37 13.94
C GLU A 194 3.38 -17.66 12.75
N GLY A 195 3.66 -16.37 12.90
CA GLY A 195 4.30 -15.57 11.86
C GLY A 195 5.71 -16.03 11.51
N ALA A 196 6.51 -16.44 12.48
CA ALA A 196 7.84 -17.02 12.24
C ALA A 196 7.76 -18.33 11.45
N MET A 197 6.76 -19.18 11.75
CA MET A 197 6.53 -20.42 11.00
C MET A 197 6.09 -20.15 9.56
N VAL A 198 5.18 -19.18 9.34
CA VAL A 198 4.77 -18.74 7.99
C VAL A 198 5.96 -18.17 7.21
N ALA A 199 6.74 -17.29 7.84
CA ALA A 199 7.92 -16.68 7.24
C ALA A 199 8.91 -17.75 6.75
N ARG A 200 9.14 -18.80 7.56
CA ARG A 200 10.00 -19.92 7.20
C ARG A 200 9.43 -20.75 6.05
N HIS A 201 8.14 -21.08 6.09
CA HIS A 201 7.48 -21.81 5.01
C HIS A 201 7.70 -21.13 3.66
N TYR A 202 7.37 -19.84 3.54
CA TYR A 202 7.54 -19.10 2.29
C TYR A 202 9.03 -18.96 1.89
N ALA A 203 9.92 -18.71 2.85
CA ALA A 203 11.35 -18.63 2.56
C ALA A 203 11.90 -19.93 1.96
N ASP A 204 11.47 -21.09 2.46
CA ASP A 204 11.91 -22.39 1.98
C ASP A 204 11.36 -22.69 0.57
N LEU A 205 10.08 -22.39 0.30
CA LEU A 205 9.51 -22.51 -1.05
C LEU A 205 10.32 -21.71 -2.08
N TRP A 206 10.54 -20.43 -1.81
CA TRP A 206 11.33 -19.57 -2.70
C TRP A 206 12.77 -20.05 -2.89
N ARG A 207 13.45 -20.50 -1.82
CA ARG A 207 14.81 -21.04 -1.96
C ARG A 207 14.84 -22.26 -2.87
N ILE A 208 13.93 -23.21 -2.67
CA ILE A 208 13.88 -24.44 -3.45
C ILE A 208 13.61 -24.12 -4.93
N GLY A 209 12.63 -23.27 -5.19
CA GLY A 209 12.28 -22.84 -6.54
C GLY A 209 13.42 -22.11 -7.25
N LEU A 210 14.06 -21.16 -6.58
CA LEU A 210 15.17 -20.39 -7.14
C LEU A 210 16.44 -21.23 -7.30
N LEU A 211 16.70 -22.20 -6.41
CA LEU A 211 17.82 -23.14 -6.57
C LEU A 211 17.64 -24.02 -7.80
N ARG A 212 16.41 -24.52 -8.02
CA ARG A 212 16.07 -25.28 -9.23
C ARG A 212 16.32 -24.44 -10.48
N LEU A 213 15.83 -23.20 -10.50
CA LEU A 213 16.07 -22.27 -11.59
C LEU A 213 17.57 -22.00 -11.80
N GLY A 214 18.33 -21.76 -10.73
CA GLY A 214 19.77 -21.49 -10.82
C GLY A 214 20.60 -22.67 -11.33
N ARG A 215 20.18 -23.91 -11.04
CA ARG A 215 20.79 -25.12 -11.61
C ARG A 215 20.48 -25.26 -13.10
N ALA A 216 19.28 -24.87 -13.51
CA ALA A 216 18.84 -24.93 -14.91
C ALA A 216 19.50 -23.85 -15.77
N ASP A 217 19.43 -22.59 -15.32
CA ASP A 217 19.94 -21.41 -16.00
C ASP A 217 20.29 -20.31 -14.97
N PRO A 218 21.59 -20.11 -14.67
CA PRO A 218 22.06 -19.05 -13.78
C PRO A 218 21.72 -17.64 -14.27
N GLU A 219 21.63 -17.41 -15.58
CA GLU A 219 21.31 -16.11 -16.16
C GLU A 219 19.81 -15.80 -16.00
N ALA A 220 18.94 -16.78 -16.23
CA ALA A 220 17.50 -16.66 -15.96
C ALA A 220 17.25 -16.37 -14.47
N LEU A 221 17.96 -17.06 -13.57
CA LEU A 221 17.92 -16.75 -12.13
C LEU A 221 18.30 -15.28 -11.85
N HIS A 222 19.39 -14.80 -12.44
CA HIS A 222 19.84 -13.43 -12.24
C HIS A 222 18.82 -12.40 -12.78
N ARG A 223 18.23 -12.63 -13.96
CA ARG A 223 17.16 -11.80 -14.53
C ARG A 223 15.91 -11.78 -13.63
N CYS A 224 15.51 -12.94 -13.14
CA CYS A 224 14.40 -13.11 -12.20
C CYS A 224 14.63 -12.34 -10.90
N LEU A 225 15.78 -12.55 -10.24
CA LEU A 225 16.14 -11.84 -9.00
C LEU A 225 16.23 -10.33 -9.21
N ASN A 226 16.69 -9.86 -10.38
CA ASN A 226 16.67 -8.44 -10.69
C ASN A 226 15.23 -7.88 -10.65
N MET A 227 14.22 -8.61 -11.13
CA MET A 227 12.83 -8.16 -11.08
C MET A 227 12.21 -8.26 -9.67
N LEU A 228 12.65 -9.22 -8.85
CA LEU A 228 12.15 -9.43 -7.49
C LEU A 228 12.82 -8.55 -6.42
N LEU A 229 14.00 -8.00 -6.71
CA LEU A 229 14.83 -7.27 -5.74
C LEU A 229 15.43 -5.95 -6.28
N ARG A 230 14.86 -5.38 -7.36
CA ARG A 230 15.42 -4.15 -7.96
C ARG A 230 15.42 -3.00 -6.96
N ILE A 231 16.55 -2.30 -6.86
CA ILE A 231 16.68 -0.98 -6.24
C ILE A 231 17.00 0.04 -7.34
N CYS A 232 16.35 1.19 -7.26
CA CYS A 232 16.56 2.36 -8.11
C CYS A 232 16.92 3.59 -7.27
N TYR A 233 17.38 4.65 -7.92
CA TYR A 233 17.85 5.87 -7.26
C TYR A 233 17.17 7.13 -7.83
N ASP A 234 16.78 8.04 -6.94
CA ASP A 234 16.28 9.38 -7.22
C ASP A 234 17.23 10.42 -6.61
N GLY A 235 18.29 10.74 -7.35
CA GLY A 235 19.44 11.45 -6.78
C GLY A 235 20.17 10.56 -5.76
N PRO A 236 20.38 11.01 -4.51
CA PRO A 236 20.99 10.18 -3.47
C PRO A 236 20.02 9.15 -2.86
N GLU A 237 18.71 9.33 -3.06
CA GLU A 237 17.68 8.51 -2.41
C GLU A 237 17.50 7.19 -3.13
N ALA A 238 17.65 6.07 -2.41
CA ALA A 238 17.40 4.74 -2.95
C ALA A 238 15.95 4.31 -2.67
N PHE A 239 15.37 3.54 -3.59
CA PHE A 239 14.03 2.97 -3.41
C PHE A 239 13.86 1.65 -4.16
N ALA A 240 13.02 0.77 -3.63
CA ALA A 240 12.65 -0.49 -4.22
C ALA A 240 11.82 -0.28 -5.49
N ALA A 241 12.07 -1.08 -6.53
CA ALA A 241 11.36 -1.05 -7.80
C ALA A 241 11.07 -2.47 -8.30
N TRP A 242 10.93 -3.44 -7.39
CA TRP A 242 10.61 -4.83 -7.71
C TRP A 242 9.12 -5.06 -7.96
N VAL A 243 8.75 -6.23 -8.49
CA VAL A 243 7.34 -6.60 -8.71
C VAL A 243 6.64 -6.77 -7.37
N MET A 244 5.50 -6.10 -7.19
CA MET A 244 4.65 -6.23 -5.98
C MET A 244 3.30 -6.93 -6.23
N ASP A 245 2.91 -7.16 -7.49
CA ASP A 245 1.62 -7.77 -7.80
C ASP A 245 1.55 -9.22 -7.26
N PRO A 246 0.63 -9.54 -6.32
CA PRO A 246 0.54 -10.87 -5.73
C PRO A 246 0.21 -11.98 -6.74
N GLY A 247 -0.56 -11.68 -7.79
CA GLY A 247 -0.88 -12.62 -8.85
C GLY A 247 0.35 -12.97 -9.68
N GLU A 248 1.16 -11.97 -10.03
CA GLU A 248 2.43 -12.19 -10.75
C GLU A 248 3.44 -12.95 -9.89
N ILE A 249 3.57 -12.61 -8.61
CA ILE A 249 4.47 -13.29 -7.66
C ILE A 249 4.03 -14.74 -7.45
N GLY A 250 2.73 -14.98 -7.23
CA GLY A 250 2.17 -16.31 -7.06
C GLY A 250 2.31 -17.17 -8.33
N GLY A 251 2.07 -16.58 -9.50
CA GLY A 251 2.26 -17.25 -10.79
C GLY A 251 3.70 -17.67 -11.04
N LEU A 252 4.69 -16.84 -10.67
CA LEU A 252 6.09 -17.25 -10.72
C LEU A 252 6.39 -18.41 -9.78
N LEU A 253 5.90 -18.35 -8.53
CA LEU A 253 6.13 -19.43 -7.57
C LEU A 253 5.52 -20.76 -8.06
N GLN A 254 4.36 -20.72 -8.71
CA GLN A 254 3.77 -21.89 -9.36
C GLN A 254 4.68 -22.45 -10.46
N VAL A 255 5.22 -21.60 -11.34
CA VAL A 255 6.17 -22.02 -12.40
C VAL A 255 7.41 -22.70 -11.80
N LEU A 256 8.00 -22.12 -10.75
CA LEU A 256 9.21 -22.67 -10.13
C LEU A 256 8.99 -24.07 -9.53
N HIS A 257 7.78 -24.36 -9.07
CA HIS A 257 7.41 -25.63 -8.45
C HIS A 257 6.61 -26.57 -9.37
N ASP A 258 6.41 -26.24 -10.64
CA ASP A 258 5.69 -27.08 -11.59
C ASP A 258 6.49 -28.37 -11.87
N ARG A 259 5.88 -29.55 -11.62
CA ARG A 259 6.54 -30.85 -11.84
C ARG A 259 6.42 -31.34 -13.26
N ASP A 260 5.40 -30.89 -13.97
CA ASP A 260 5.16 -31.32 -15.34
C ASP A 260 6.12 -30.61 -16.31
N ARG A 261 6.85 -29.61 -15.80
CA ARG A 261 7.94 -28.93 -16.48
C ARG A 261 9.29 -29.55 -16.12
N THR A 262 10.13 -29.74 -17.12
CA THR A 262 11.57 -29.94 -16.94
C THR A 262 12.24 -28.66 -16.46
N ASP A 263 13.46 -28.77 -15.92
CA ASP A 263 14.24 -27.62 -15.46
C ASP A 263 14.46 -26.57 -16.57
N ALA A 264 14.71 -27.01 -17.80
CA ALA A 264 14.80 -26.12 -18.97
C ALA A 264 13.47 -25.41 -19.27
N GLN A 265 12.33 -26.11 -19.15
CA GLN A 265 11.01 -25.50 -19.34
C GLN A 265 10.67 -24.50 -18.22
N VAL A 266 11.17 -24.71 -17.00
CA VAL A 266 11.07 -23.73 -15.90
C VAL A 266 11.90 -22.47 -16.20
N ALA A 267 13.12 -22.62 -16.71
CA ALA A 267 13.94 -21.47 -17.11
C ALA A 267 13.24 -20.63 -18.19
N VAL A 268 12.77 -21.26 -19.26
CA VAL A 268 12.04 -20.58 -20.36
C VAL A 268 10.76 -19.90 -19.84
N ALA A 269 9.98 -20.58 -19.01
CA ALA A 269 8.75 -20.00 -18.45
C ALA A 269 9.04 -18.84 -17.49
N THR A 270 10.16 -18.89 -16.77
CA THR A 270 10.60 -17.79 -15.90
C THR A 270 11.03 -16.59 -16.73
N ASP A 271 11.75 -16.79 -17.84
CA ASP A 271 12.08 -15.70 -18.75
C ASP A 271 10.84 -15.06 -19.37
N GLN A 272 9.86 -15.87 -19.81
CA GLN A 272 8.56 -15.36 -20.26
C GLN A 272 7.82 -14.59 -19.16
N TRP A 273 7.97 -15.00 -17.90
CA TRP A 273 7.46 -14.21 -16.77
C TRP A 273 8.19 -12.87 -16.66
N VAL A 274 9.53 -12.83 -16.70
CA VAL A 274 10.35 -11.61 -16.68
C VAL A 274 9.98 -10.67 -17.84
N GLU A 275 9.77 -11.22 -19.04
CA GLU A 275 9.41 -10.46 -20.23
C GLU A 275 8.00 -9.85 -20.18
N ARG A 276 7.10 -10.35 -19.32
CA ARG A 276 5.79 -9.74 -19.11
C ARG A 276 5.81 -8.60 -18.10
N GLN A 277 6.79 -8.57 -17.20
CA GLN A 277 6.85 -7.60 -16.10
C GLN A 277 7.18 -6.19 -16.58
N GLY A 278 6.30 -5.20 -16.37
CA GLY A 278 6.52 -3.80 -16.79
C GLY A 278 7.92 -3.25 -16.45
N LEU A 279 8.59 -2.62 -17.42
CA LEU A 279 9.99 -2.18 -17.27
C LEU A 279 10.15 -0.84 -16.55
N LEU A 280 9.06 -0.09 -16.36
CA LEU A 280 9.07 1.25 -15.80
C LEU A 280 8.29 1.30 -14.49
N VAL A 281 8.81 2.06 -13.51
CA VAL A 281 8.02 2.59 -12.40
C VAL A 281 7.77 4.07 -12.72
N MET A 282 6.50 4.46 -12.84
CA MET A 282 6.13 5.82 -13.26
C MET A 282 5.17 6.47 -12.29
N ARG A 283 5.41 7.74 -11.99
CA ARG A 283 4.51 8.58 -11.20
C ARG A 283 4.27 9.91 -11.92
N ILE A 284 3.01 10.34 -11.92
CA ILE A 284 2.64 11.68 -12.34
C ILE A 284 3.05 12.67 -11.25
N ALA A 285 3.91 13.63 -11.61
CA ALA A 285 4.29 14.72 -10.74
C ALA A 285 3.17 15.78 -10.71
N PRO A 286 3.20 16.73 -9.75
CA PRO A 286 2.13 17.70 -9.58
C PRO A 286 1.87 18.49 -10.88
N PRO A 287 0.60 18.71 -11.26
CA PRO A 287 0.25 19.42 -12.48
C PRO A 287 0.84 20.82 -12.53
N ARG A 288 1.44 21.15 -13.68
CA ARG A 288 1.73 22.53 -14.09
C ARG A 288 0.69 22.94 -15.15
N PRO A 289 0.41 24.25 -15.32
CA PRO A 289 -0.62 24.71 -16.25
C PRO A 289 -0.39 24.26 -17.70
N ASP A 290 0.86 24.31 -18.14
CA ASP A 290 1.34 24.11 -19.50
C ASP A 290 2.13 22.81 -19.69
N LEU A 291 2.66 22.27 -18.59
CA LEU A 291 3.53 21.09 -18.58
C LEU A 291 2.92 19.92 -17.81
N VAL A 292 3.16 18.73 -18.35
CA VAL A 292 3.00 17.47 -17.65
C VAL A 292 4.38 17.00 -17.23
N ALA A 293 4.55 16.73 -15.94
CA ALA A 293 5.78 16.21 -15.38
C ALA A 293 5.59 14.75 -14.94
N LEU A 294 6.55 13.90 -15.29
CA LEU A 294 6.60 12.49 -14.92
C LEU A 294 7.92 12.17 -14.24
N SER A 295 7.85 11.35 -13.21
CA SER A 295 9.01 10.66 -12.65
C SER A 295 9.02 9.24 -13.16
N VAL A 296 10.08 8.84 -13.87
CA VAL A 296 10.17 7.55 -14.56
C VAL A 296 11.47 6.85 -14.17
N ALA A 297 11.38 5.66 -13.58
CA ALA A 297 12.53 4.82 -13.25
C ALA A 297 12.55 3.55 -14.11
N ASN A 298 13.72 3.27 -14.70
CA ASN A 298 13.95 2.07 -15.49
C ASN A 298 14.40 0.89 -14.60
N ARG A 299 13.58 -0.16 -14.56
CA ARG A 299 13.80 -1.38 -13.77
C ARG A 299 14.74 -2.38 -14.46
N SER A 300 14.97 -2.21 -15.76
CA SER A 300 15.82 -3.11 -16.55
C SER A 300 17.30 -2.92 -16.23
N ARG A 301 18.12 -3.88 -16.66
CA ARG A 301 19.58 -3.88 -16.48
C ARG A 301 20.30 -3.00 -17.50
N VAL A 302 19.62 -2.63 -18.58
CA VAL A 302 20.19 -1.88 -19.70
C VAL A 302 19.52 -0.51 -19.81
N GLY A 303 20.17 0.43 -20.49
CA GLY A 303 19.53 1.71 -20.82
C GLY A 303 18.35 1.50 -21.76
N LEU A 304 17.25 2.21 -21.52
CA LEU A 304 16.08 2.20 -22.40
C LEU A 304 15.91 3.55 -23.07
N LYS A 305 15.48 3.56 -24.34
CA LYS A 305 14.91 4.76 -24.96
C LYS A 305 13.41 4.74 -24.71
N ALA A 306 12.89 5.80 -24.10
CA ALA A 306 11.46 5.96 -23.86
C ALA A 306 10.90 7.09 -24.73
N ARG A 307 9.77 6.83 -25.39
CA ARG A 307 9.02 7.80 -26.18
C ARG A 307 7.68 8.06 -25.49
N PHE A 308 7.31 9.34 -25.39
CA PHE A 308 6.07 9.80 -24.77
C PHE A 308 5.24 10.50 -25.84
N GLN A 309 4.03 10.01 -26.08
CA GLN A 309 3.15 10.52 -27.12
C GLN A 309 1.72 10.60 -26.61
N TRP A 310 1.06 11.73 -26.83
CA TRP A 310 -0.36 11.87 -26.50
C TRP A 310 -1.20 11.06 -27.47
N LEU A 311 -2.14 10.27 -26.95
CA LEU A 311 -3.09 9.53 -27.77
C LEU A 311 -3.90 10.51 -28.64
N GLY A 312 -3.89 10.29 -29.95
CA GLY A 312 -4.52 11.18 -30.94
C GLY A 312 -3.60 12.31 -31.44
N SER A 313 -2.42 12.50 -30.84
CA SER A 313 -1.36 13.34 -31.42
C SER A 313 -0.51 12.53 -32.40
N GLY A 314 -0.18 13.10 -33.56
CA GLY A 314 0.81 12.53 -34.48
C GLY A 314 2.26 12.76 -34.03
N GLU A 315 2.49 13.65 -33.06
CA GLU A 315 3.81 14.08 -32.63
C GLU A 315 4.24 13.46 -31.30
N VAL A 316 5.53 13.14 -31.19
CA VAL A 316 6.18 12.69 -29.95
C VAL A 316 6.39 13.89 -29.04
N ALA A 317 5.74 13.89 -27.87
CA ALA A 317 5.80 14.99 -26.91
C ALA A 317 7.15 15.05 -26.17
N ALA A 318 7.78 13.89 -25.94
CA ALA A 318 9.13 13.79 -25.39
C ALA A 318 9.78 12.47 -25.78
N ALA A 319 11.11 12.45 -25.90
CA ALA A 319 11.90 11.25 -26.01
C ALA A 319 13.13 11.36 -25.12
N VAL A 320 13.37 10.36 -24.26
CA VAL A 320 14.46 10.40 -23.27
C VAL A 320 15.17 9.05 -23.19
N THR A 321 16.46 9.10 -22.86
CA THR A 321 17.21 7.91 -22.47
C THR A 321 17.10 7.71 -20.96
N LEU A 322 16.59 6.55 -20.56
CA LEU A 322 16.44 6.14 -19.17
C LEU A 322 17.59 5.19 -18.78
N PRO A 323 18.55 5.65 -17.96
CA PRO A 323 19.61 4.78 -17.46
C PRO A 323 19.05 3.67 -16.57
N PRO A 324 19.71 2.49 -16.51
CA PRO A 324 19.24 1.40 -15.66
C PRO A 324 19.31 1.82 -14.19
N GLY A 325 18.21 1.64 -13.45
CA GLY A 325 18.17 1.89 -12.01
C GLY A 325 18.15 3.36 -11.59
N VAL A 326 17.98 4.30 -12.52
CA VAL A 326 17.96 5.73 -12.22
C VAL A 326 16.59 6.31 -12.58
N LEU A 327 16.02 7.08 -11.66
CA LEU A 327 14.81 7.86 -11.87
C LEU A 327 15.15 9.13 -12.67
N ARG A 328 14.36 9.40 -13.70
CA ARG A 328 14.43 10.62 -14.49
C ARG A 328 13.12 11.40 -14.37
N HIS A 329 13.25 12.71 -14.25
CA HIS A 329 12.12 13.63 -14.38
C HIS A 329 11.98 14.04 -15.84
N VAL A 330 10.80 13.79 -16.41
CA VAL A 330 10.46 14.07 -17.81
C VAL A 330 9.37 15.12 -17.81
N ASN A 331 9.65 16.27 -18.42
CA ASN A 331 8.67 17.31 -18.65
C ASN A 331 8.24 17.25 -20.10
N MET A 332 6.95 17.37 -20.36
CA MET A 332 6.39 17.40 -21.70
C MET A 332 5.27 18.44 -21.78
N PRO A 333 5.09 19.09 -22.94
CA PRO A 333 3.98 20.00 -23.14
C PRO A 333 2.67 19.23 -23.04
N ARG A 334 1.69 19.85 -22.37
CA ARG A 334 0.31 19.40 -22.40
C ARG A 334 -0.24 19.63 -23.81
N PRO A 335 -0.93 18.67 -24.43
CA PRO A 335 -1.52 18.89 -25.73
C PRO A 335 -2.65 19.92 -25.56
N PRO A 336 -2.84 20.83 -26.53
CA PRO A 336 -3.92 21.80 -26.47
C PRO A 336 -5.24 21.06 -26.23
N ALA A 337 -6.10 21.60 -25.37
CA ALA A 337 -7.42 21.04 -25.15
C ALA A 337 -8.12 20.98 -26.52
N ALA A 338 -8.42 19.77 -27.01
CA ALA A 338 -9.08 19.62 -28.30
C ALA A 338 -10.39 20.41 -28.26
N ALA A 339 -10.51 21.43 -29.11
CA ALA A 339 -11.79 22.05 -29.39
C ALA A 339 -12.67 20.95 -30.00
N ARG A 340 -13.76 20.57 -29.34
CA ARG A 340 -14.70 19.63 -29.95
C ARG A 340 -15.22 20.28 -31.25
N PRO A 341 -15.16 19.59 -32.40
CA PRO A 341 -15.78 20.10 -33.62
C PRO A 341 -17.30 20.08 -33.41
N GLY A 342 -17.90 21.27 -33.36
CA GLY A 342 -19.33 21.47 -33.06
C GLY A 342 -19.50 22.41 -31.87
N GLY A 343 -19.68 23.71 -32.15
CA GLY A 343 -19.72 24.83 -31.21
C GLY A 343 -20.89 24.83 -30.22
N VAL A 344 -20.90 23.86 -29.31
CA VAL A 344 -21.68 23.95 -28.08
C VAL A 344 -20.77 23.56 -26.93
N ASP A 345 -20.43 24.55 -26.09
CA ASP A 345 -19.70 24.40 -24.82
C ASP A 345 -20.57 23.64 -23.80
N PHE A 346 -20.88 22.38 -24.08
CA PHE A 346 -21.32 21.49 -23.04
C PHE A 346 -20.14 21.26 -22.10
N ALA A 347 -20.28 21.77 -20.88
CA ALA A 347 -19.38 21.62 -19.75
C ALA A 347 -18.47 20.40 -19.90
N ARG A 348 -17.14 20.64 -19.95
CA ARG A 348 -16.13 19.59 -19.87
C ARG A 348 -16.58 18.58 -18.82
N SER A 349 -16.76 17.33 -19.24
CA SER A 349 -17.06 16.30 -18.26
C SER A 349 -15.83 16.21 -17.36
N PRO A 350 -15.96 16.13 -16.03
CA PRO A 350 -14.82 15.83 -15.14
C PRO A 350 -14.13 14.49 -15.48
N ARG A 351 -14.63 13.74 -16.47
CA ARG A 351 -14.06 12.52 -17.05
C ARG A 351 -13.31 12.71 -18.37
N ASP A 352 -13.19 13.92 -18.90
CA ASP A 352 -12.36 14.15 -20.09
C ASP A 352 -10.88 13.93 -19.68
N VAL A 353 -10.32 12.79 -20.06
CA VAL A 353 -8.94 12.37 -19.76
C VAL A 353 -8.09 12.36 -21.03
N GLN A 354 -6.88 12.90 -20.95
CA GLN A 354 -5.86 12.73 -21.97
C GLN A 354 -5.08 11.46 -21.66
N VAL A 355 -4.82 10.63 -22.66
CA VAL A 355 -4.04 9.41 -22.48
C VAL A 355 -2.65 9.64 -23.05
N LEU A 356 -1.62 9.41 -22.25
CA LEU A 356 -0.24 9.37 -22.70
C LEU A 356 0.15 7.92 -22.99
N LEU A 357 0.70 7.72 -24.17
CA LEU A 357 1.36 6.50 -24.60
C LEU A 357 2.85 6.61 -24.24
N VAL A 358 3.34 5.66 -23.46
CA VAL A 358 4.75 5.53 -23.11
C VAL A 358 5.30 4.27 -23.73
N GLU A 359 6.17 4.42 -24.72
CA GLU A 359 6.84 3.31 -25.39
C GLU A 359 8.27 3.19 -24.86
N ALA A 360 8.63 2.04 -24.29
CA ALA A 360 10.00 1.77 -23.87
C ALA A 360 10.33 0.27 -23.96
N GLY A 361 11.50 -0.07 -24.50
CA GLY A 361 11.95 -1.46 -24.61
C GLY A 361 10.99 -2.35 -25.42
N GLY A 362 10.37 -1.81 -26.46
CA GLY A 362 9.38 -2.51 -27.29
C GLY A 362 8.00 -2.68 -26.64
N ARG A 363 7.74 -2.02 -25.50
CA ARG A 363 6.47 -2.12 -24.77
C ARG A 363 5.75 -0.80 -24.73
N LEU A 364 4.42 -0.86 -24.82
CA LEU A 364 3.53 0.29 -24.77
C LEU A 364 2.74 0.30 -23.47
N GLN A 365 2.85 1.37 -22.69
CA GLN A 365 2.06 1.63 -21.50
C GLN A 365 1.15 2.83 -21.72
N ARG A 366 -0.06 2.80 -21.16
CA ARG A 366 -1.03 3.90 -21.21
C ARG A 366 -1.19 4.52 -19.84
N THR A 367 -1.09 5.85 -19.77
CA THR A 367 -1.25 6.62 -18.53
C THR A 367 -2.28 7.71 -18.74
N ALA A 368 -3.32 7.75 -17.92
CA ALA A 368 -4.38 8.77 -18.01
C ALA A 368 -4.03 10.03 -17.22
N PHE A 369 -4.36 11.19 -17.78
CA PHE A 369 -4.17 12.52 -17.21
C PHE A 369 -5.48 13.31 -17.26
N PRO A 370 -5.77 14.15 -16.26
CA PRO A 370 -6.87 15.11 -16.36
C PRO A 370 -6.59 16.11 -17.50
N THR A 371 -7.60 16.46 -18.31
CA THR A 371 -7.47 17.32 -19.51
C THR A 371 -7.17 18.80 -19.22
N GLY A 372 -7.36 19.29 -17.99
CA GLY A 372 -7.14 20.69 -17.64
C GLY A 372 -7.40 20.98 -16.16
N PRO A 373 -7.47 22.26 -15.77
CA PRO A 373 -7.80 22.66 -14.41
C PRO A 373 -9.14 22.07 -13.96
N LEU A 374 -9.25 21.72 -12.68
CA LEU A 374 -10.47 21.25 -12.05
C LEU A 374 -11.38 22.45 -11.74
N PRO A 375 -12.64 22.48 -12.20
CA PRO A 375 -13.52 23.62 -11.97
C PRO A 375 -13.96 23.69 -10.50
N ALA A 376 -13.77 24.83 -9.84
CA ALA A 376 -14.35 25.10 -8.53
C ALA A 376 -15.77 25.62 -8.70
N ARG A 377 -16.78 24.78 -8.44
CA ARG A 377 -18.21 25.15 -8.49
C ARG A 377 -18.83 25.14 -7.10
N PRO A 378 -19.91 25.90 -6.84
CA PRO A 378 -20.64 25.82 -5.58
C PRO A 378 -21.06 24.37 -5.26
N PRO A 379 -20.89 23.89 -4.00
CA PRO A 379 -20.46 24.64 -2.81
C PRO A 379 -18.94 24.75 -2.60
N GLY A 380 -18.12 24.24 -3.52
CA GLY A 380 -16.67 24.11 -3.38
C GLY A 380 -16.13 22.97 -4.22
N ILE A 381 -14.81 22.89 -4.33
CA ILE A 381 -14.11 21.70 -4.80
C ILE A 381 -13.48 20.98 -3.61
N GLY A 382 -13.77 19.68 -3.49
CA GLY A 382 -13.37 18.84 -2.37
C GLY A 382 -12.31 17.81 -2.76
N PHE A 383 -11.40 17.53 -1.83
CA PHE A 383 -10.35 16.53 -1.95
C PHE A 383 -10.24 15.72 -0.66
N VAL A 384 -9.80 14.48 -0.78
CA VAL A 384 -9.49 13.62 0.37
C VAL A 384 -7.98 13.43 0.38
N LEU A 385 -7.33 13.77 1.50
CA LEU A 385 -5.92 13.49 1.69
C LEU A 385 -5.74 11.98 1.91
N ARG A 386 -4.63 11.45 1.39
CA ARG A 386 -4.33 10.01 1.44
C ARG A 386 -2.91 9.78 1.96
N PRO A 387 -2.63 8.62 2.58
CA PRO A 387 -1.26 8.22 2.91
C PRO A 387 -0.34 8.23 1.67
N PRO A 388 0.99 8.23 1.86
CA PRO A 388 1.93 8.11 0.76
C PRO A 388 1.66 6.87 -0.09
N LEU A 389 1.92 6.98 -1.39
CA LEU A 389 1.77 5.88 -2.33
C LEU A 389 2.69 4.73 -1.95
N THR A 390 2.19 3.50 -2.12
CA THR A 390 3.00 2.28 -2.11
C THR A 390 3.49 1.93 -3.51
N LEU A 391 4.54 1.10 -3.60
CA LEU A 391 5.08 0.59 -4.86
C LEU A 391 4.03 -0.16 -5.67
N PHE A 392 3.15 -0.92 -5.01
CA PHE A 392 2.04 -1.61 -5.64
C PHE A 392 1.06 -0.64 -6.32
N GLU A 393 0.67 0.44 -5.64
CA GLU A 393 -0.23 1.45 -6.20
C GLU A 393 0.41 2.17 -7.39
N VAL A 394 1.70 2.46 -7.33
CA VAL A 394 2.44 3.07 -8.45
C VAL A 394 2.54 2.13 -9.64
N GLN A 395 2.70 0.82 -9.42
CA GLN A 395 2.80 -0.17 -10.50
C GLN A 395 1.47 -0.47 -11.17
N THR A 396 0.39 -0.59 -10.39
CA THR A 396 -0.91 -1.06 -10.89
C THR A 396 -1.87 0.10 -11.20
N GLY A 397 -1.61 1.30 -10.66
CA GLY A 397 -2.59 2.39 -10.64
C GLY A 397 -3.79 2.11 -9.73
N TRP A 398 -3.82 0.96 -9.06
CA TRP A 398 -4.91 0.53 -8.21
C TRP A 398 -4.65 0.99 -6.79
N SER A 399 -5.30 2.07 -6.38
CA SER A 399 -5.31 2.51 -4.98
C SER A 399 -6.43 1.79 -4.27
N ARG A 400 -6.10 0.99 -3.25
CA ARG A 400 -7.10 0.55 -2.28
C ARG A 400 -7.61 1.83 -1.64
N VAL A 401 -8.86 2.22 -1.93
CA VAL A 401 -9.51 3.35 -1.25
C VAL A 401 -9.58 2.95 0.22
N GLN A 402 -8.55 3.33 0.97
CA GLN A 402 -8.53 3.15 2.40
C GLN A 402 -9.62 4.09 2.92
N GLN A 403 -10.72 3.53 3.43
CA GLN A 403 -11.47 4.24 4.44
C GLN A 403 -10.55 4.33 5.66
N GLY A 404 -9.65 5.31 5.64
CA GLY A 404 -8.71 5.52 6.72
C GLY A 404 -9.51 5.67 8.02
N LEU A 405 -8.91 5.27 9.14
CA LEU A 405 -9.50 5.53 10.47
C LEU A 405 -9.53 7.04 10.81
N ARG A 406 -8.92 7.88 9.98
CA ARG A 406 -8.60 9.30 10.23
C ARG A 406 -8.76 10.18 8.99
N PRO A 407 -9.82 10.05 8.17
CA PRO A 407 -9.87 10.74 6.88
C PRO A 407 -9.75 12.25 7.08
N THR A 408 -8.92 12.87 6.25
CA THR A 408 -8.90 14.33 6.11
C THR A 408 -9.58 14.75 4.83
N PHE A 409 -10.62 15.54 4.99
CA PHE A 409 -11.30 16.22 3.90
C PHE A 409 -10.79 17.65 3.79
N LEU A 410 -10.46 18.08 2.58
CA LEU A 410 -10.10 19.44 2.24
C LEU A 410 -11.12 19.99 1.24
N GLN A 411 -11.59 21.21 1.43
CA GLN A 411 -12.46 21.90 0.48
C GLN A 411 -11.95 23.32 0.23
N LEU A 412 -11.74 23.67 -1.04
CA LEU A 412 -11.62 25.07 -1.45
C LEU A 412 -13.00 25.58 -1.85
N ARG A 413 -13.44 26.67 -1.23
CA ARG A 413 -14.77 27.26 -1.48
C ARG A 413 -14.74 28.77 -1.35
N ARG A 414 -15.78 29.44 -1.87
CA ARG A 414 -15.98 30.87 -1.69
C ARG A 414 -17.12 31.13 -0.71
N ARG A 415 -16.88 31.97 0.30
CA ARG A 415 -17.88 32.37 1.30
C ARG A 415 -17.78 33.86 1.58
N HIS A 416 -18.91 34.56 1.54
CA HIS A 416 -18.97 36.03 1.71
C HIS A 416 -17.97 36.77 0.79
N GLY A 417 -17.89 36.36 -0.48
CA GLY A 417 -17.02 36.96 -1.49
C GLY A 417 -15.54 36.54 -1.41
N ARG A 418 -15.10 35.90 -0.32
CA ARG A 418 -13.69 35.52 -0.08
C ARG A 418 -13.46 34.02 -0.30
N TRP A 419 -12.29 33.66 -0.79
CA TRP A 419 -11.86 32.26 -0.88
C TRP A 419 -11.41 31.76 0.48
N GLU A 420 -11.82 30.54 0.83
CA GLU A 420 -11.39 29.86 2.04
C GLU A 420 -11.08 28.38 1.77
N VAL A 421 -10.07 27.87 2.45
CA VAL A 421 -9.81 26.43 2.57
C VAL A 421 -10.43 25.97 3.89
N PHE A 422 -11.34 25.01 3.80
CA PHE A 422 -11.93 24.30 4.93
C PHE A 422 -11.35 22.90 5.01
N LEU A 423 -10.92 22.47 6.20
CA LEU A 423 -10.46 21.11 6.44
C LEU A 423 -11.23 20.48 7.61
N GLU A 424 -11.61 19.23 7.42
CA GLU A 424 -12.04 18.32 8.49
C GLU A 424 -10.98 17.25 8.68
N CYS A 425 -10.37 17.21 9.86
CA CYS A 425 -9.29 16.30 10.20
C CYS A 425 -9.76 15.33 11.29
N ARG A 426 -10.17 14.12 10.91
CA ARG A 426 -10.59 13.10 11.89
C ARG A 426 -9.42 12.46 12.60
N ARG A 427 -9.56 12.15 13.88
CA ARG A 427 -8.55 11.43 14.68
C ARG A 427 -9.18 10.62 15.81
N PRO A 428 -8.59 9.48 16.21
CA PRO A 428 -8.97 8.75 17.39
C PRO A 428 -8.34 9.43 18.62
N GLY A 429 -9.16 9.72 19.64
CA GLY A 429 -8.69 10.02 20.98
C GLY A 429 -8.43 11.50 21.29
N ARG A 430 -7.71 11.71 22.40
CA ARG A 430 -7.66 12.97 23.15
C ARG A 430 -6.79 14.03 22.45
N LEU A 431 -7.10 15.31 22.72
CA LEU A 431 -6.33 16.48 22.30
C LEU A 431 -4.82 16.29 22.49
N GLY A 432 -4.06 16.48 21.42
CA GLY A 432 -2.59 16.51 21.44
C GLY A 432 -2.07 17.73 22.21
N ARG A 433 -0.82 17.64 22.70
CA ARG A 433 -0.11 18.80 23.28
C ARG A 433 0.01 19.92 22.24
N ALA A 434 0.13 21.16 22.71
CA ALA A 434 0.41 22.29 21.83
C ALA A 434 1.69 22.02 21.02
N THR A 435 1.60 22.19 19.70
CA THR A 435 2.74 22.05 18.79
C THR A 435 3.43 23.40 18.68
N ASP A 436 4.67 23.48 19.16
CA ASP A 436 5.49 24.67 18.95
C ASP A 436 6.15 24.59 17.57
N LEU A 437 5.73 25.47 16.66
CA LEU A 437 6.31 25.58 15.33
C LEU A 437 7.50 26.54 15.30
N ARG A 438 7.88 27.19 16.41
CA ARG A 438 9.03 28.09 16.47
C ARG A 438 10.33 27.30 16.36
N GLY A 439 11.31 27.85 15.66
CA GLY A 439 12.62 27.22 15.47
C GLY A 439 12.69 26.16 14.35
N LEU A 440 11.56 25.66 13.86
CA LEU A 440 11.57 24.75 12.71
C LEU A 440 12.16 25.43 11.47
N ARG A 441 12.98 24.74 10.67
CA ARG A 441 13.53 25.33 9.44
C ARG A 441 12.62 25.11 8.25
N ASP A 442 11.90 23.98 8.26
CA ASP A 442 11.02 23.58 7.20
C ASP A 442 9.74 22.94 7.75
N HIS A 443 8.67 22.97 6.96
CA HIS A 443 7.38 22.38 7.29
C HIS A 443 7.42 20.86 7.44
N TRP A 444 8.46 20.19 6.93
CA TRP A 444 8.66 18.75 7.13
C TRP A 444 9.02 18.37 8.55
N GLU A 445 9.58 19.30 9.32
CA GLU A 445 9.99 19.05 10.70
C GLU A 445 8.77 18.93 11.64
N THR A 446 7.54 19.10 11.13
CA THR A 446 6.30 18.89 11.91
C THR A 446 5.87 17.43 12.04
N ARG A 447 6.59 16.47 11.44
CA ARG A 447 6.28 15.04 11.61
C ARG A 447 6.30 14.65 13.10
N GLY A 448 5.35 13.82 13.50
CA GLY A 448 5.11 13.50 14.92
C GLY A 448 4.15 14.48 15.63
N SER A 449 3.80 15.60 15.00
CA SER A 449 2.85 16.59 15.53
C SER A 449 1.60 16.71 14.66
N GLU A 450 0.46 16.99 15.30
CA GLU A 450 -0.82 17.16 14.61
C GLU A 450 -0.89 18.54 13.95
N ALA A 451 -0.72 18.59 12.62
CA ALA A 451 -0.74 19.83 11.86
C ALA A 451 -1.21 19.63 10.41
N ILE A 452 -1.72 20.69 9.81
CA ILE A 452 -1.97 20.80 8.38
C ILE A 452 -0.99 21.80 7.79
N THR A 453 -0.31 21.43 6.71
CA THR A 453 0.45 22.35 5.87
C THR A 453 -0.25 22.53 4.54
N LEU A 454 -0.62 23.77 4.21
CA LEU A 454 -1.18 24.17 2.93
C LEU A 454 -0.07 24.77 2.05
N VAL A 455 -0.02 24.32 0.80
CA VAL A 455 0.94 24.76 -0.21
C VAL A 455 0.17 25.39 -1.36
N PHE A 456 0.50 26.65 -1.67
CA PHE A 456 -0.12 27.41 -2.76
C PHE A 456 0.92 27.76 -3.82
N GLY A 457 0.55 27.67 -5.10
CA GLY A 457 1.45 27.97 -6.22
C GLY A 457 2.28 26.77 -6.72
N GLY A 458 3.14 27.03 -7.71
CA GLY A 458 3.97 26.02 -8.38
C GLY A 458 5.31 25.78 -7.68
N GLU A 459 6.38 25.58 -8.46
CA GLU A 459 7.75 25.53 -7.95
C GLU A 459 8.53 26.75 -8.47
N PRO A 460 8.92 27.70 -7.60
CA PRO A 460 8.68 27.75 -6.16
C PRO A 460 7.22 28.06 -5.78
N ALA A 461 6.76 27.52 -4.64
CA ALA A 461 5.43 27.81 -4.10
C ALA A 461 5.29 29.31 -3.78
N THR A 462 4.11 29.89 -3.99
CA THR A 462 3.77 31.27 -3.63
C THR A 462 3.63 31.42 -2.12
N ALA A 463 3.00 30.43 -1.45
CA ALA A 463 2.86 30.43 0.00
C ALA A 463 2.90 29.01 0.58
N VAL A 464 3.43 28.89 1.80
CA VAL A 464 3.45 27.65 2.57
C VAL A 464 3.04 27.99 4.01
N LEU A 465 1.84 27.56 4.40
CA LEU A 465 1.24 27.84 5.70
C LEU A 465 1.05 26.54 6.47
N THR A 466 1.60 26.46 7.67
CA THR A 466 1.36 25.34 8.59
C THR A 466 0.51 25.78 9.76
N VAL A 467 -0.57 25.05 9.99
CA VAL A 467 -1.55 25.28 11.04
C VAL A 467 -1.58 24.04 11.93
N PRO A 468 -1.04 24.11 13.16
CA PRO A 468 -1.18 23.02 14.12
C PRO A 468 -2.62 23.03 14.66
N GLU A 469 -3.07 21.88 15.15
CA GLU A 469 -4.35 21.84 15.86
C GLU A 469 -4.34 22.79 17.07
N ASN A 470 -3.27 22.74 17.86
CA ASN A 470 -3.03 23.57 19.04
C ASN A 470 -1.69 24.30 18.91
N GLY A 471 -1.65 25.61 19.16
CA GLY A 471 -0.45 26.44 19.06
C GLY A 471 -0.62 27.58 18.05
N ASP A 472 0.45 28.29 17.71
CA ASP A 472 0.40 29.34 16.69
C ASP A 472 0.66 28.76 15.29
N HIS A 473 -0.03 29.29 14.28
CA HIS A 473 0.25 28.95 12.89
C HIS A 473 1.56 29.61 12.45
N ARG A 474 2.21 29.03 11.43
CA ARG A 474 3.46 29.55 10.89
C ARG A 474 3.42 29.63 9.38
N LEU A 475 3.86 30.76 8.84
CA LEU A 475 4.08 30.96 7.42
C LEU A 475 5.56 30.71 7.10
N PHE A 476 5.86 29.62 6.41
CA PHE A 476 7.22 29.28 5.96
C PHE A 476 7.60 30.03 4.68
N ARG A 477 6.61 30.38 3.86
CA ARG A 477 6.78 31.19 2.66
C ARG A 477 5.54 32.02 2.37
N GLY A 478 5.75 33.19 1.77
CA GLY A 478 4.70 34.13 1.39
C GLY A 478 4.49 35.21 2.45
N SER A 479 3.47 36.04 2.25
CA SER A 479 3.02 37.03 3.22
C SER A 479 1.50 36.91 3.40
N GLY A 480 1.02 37.10 4.64
CA GLY A 480 -0.43 37.05 4.93
C GLY A 480 -1.20 38.28 4.45
N GLY A 481 -0.51 39.38 4.11
CA GLY A 481 -1.12 40.59 3.52
C GLY A 481 -2.19 41.26 4.37
N GLY A 482 -2.33 40.91 5.66
CA GLY A 482 -3.38 41.41 6.55
C GLY A 482 -4.78 40.79 6.33
N THR A 483 -4.96 39.96 5.31
CA THR A 483 -6.26 39.33 4.95
C THR A 483 -6.33 37.85 5.31
N LEU A 484 -5.20 37.25 5.67
CA LEU A 484 -5.12 35.88 6.19
C LEU A 484 -5.83 35.78 7.54
N GLU A 485 -6.83 34.91 7.61
CA GLU A 485 -7.48 34.52 8.87
C GLU A 485 -7.38 33.01 9.05
N VAL A 486 -6.99 32.54 10.23
CA VAL A 486 -6.91 31.13 10.57
C VAL A 486 -7.80 30.86 11.78
N HIS A 487 -8.82 30.02 11.57
CA HIS A 487 -9.79 29.61 12.58
C HIS A 487 -9.67 28.11 12.81
N ARG A 488 -9.77 27.68 14.08
CA ARG A 488 -9.66 26.28 14.47
C ARG A 488 -10.70 25.92 15.50
N GLN A 489 -11.19 24.69 15.42
CA GLN A 489 -12.10 24.15 16.41
C GLN A 489 -11.84 22.66 16.60
N SER A 490 -11.51 22.26 17.82
CA SER A 490 -11.25 20.85 18.15
C SER A 490 -12.45 20.21 18.85
N TYR A 491 -12.69 18.95 18.50
CA TYR A 491 -13.68 18.06 19.11
C TYR A 491 -12.98 16.78 19.58
N ALA A 492 -13.77 15.86 20.16
CA ALA A 492 -13.27 14.60 20.68
C ALA A 492 -12.72 13.67 19.59
N ASP A 493 -13.28 13.70 18.38
CA ASP A 493 -12.96 12.76 17.29
C ASP A 493 -12.39 13.44 16.03
N ARG A 494 -12.31 14.77 16.03
CA ARG A 494 -11.87 15.56 14.88
C ARG A 494 -11.46 16.97 15.27
N TRP A 495 -10.83 17.68 14.36
CA TRP A 495 -10.70 19.13 14.44
C TRP A 495 -10.95 19.76 13.07
N TYR A 496 -11.47 20.98 13.09
CA TYR A 496 -11.69 21.79 11.90
C TYR A 496 -10.63 22.87 11.80
N CYS A 497 -10.20 23.10 10.56
CA CYS A 497 -9.38 24.24 10.21
C CYS A 497 -10.08 25.01 9.10
N ARG A 498 -10.17 26.34 9.27
CA ARG A 498 -10.67 27.24 8.24
C ARG A 498 -9.65 28.33 8.03
N VAL A 499 -9.16 28.45 6.80
CA VAL A 499 -8.18 29.46 6.39
C VAL A 499 -8.83 30.35 5.34
N VAL A 500 -9.00 31.64 5.65
CA VAL A 500 -9.35 32.65 4.64
C VAL A 500 -8.08 32.96 3.86
N VAL A 501 -8.10 32.70 2.55
CA VAL A 501 -6.90 32.73 1.72
C VAL A 501 -6.72 34.12 1.11
N PRO A 502 -5.54 34.74 1.24
CA PRO A 502 -5.23 35.96 0.49
C PRO A 502 -5.26 35.74 -1.03
N ASP A 503 -5.91 36.63 -1.77
CA ASP A 503 -6.10 36.48 -3.23
C ASP A 503 -4.78 36.36 -4.00
N HIS A 504 -3.71 37.02 -3.53
CA HIS A 504 -2.38 36.94 -4.18
C HIS A 504 -1.74 35.55 -4.07
N TRP A 505 -2.21 34.67 -3.19
CA TRP A 505 -1.77 33.27 -3.13
C TRP A 505 -2.37 32.42 -4.27
N LEU A 506 -3.48 32.85 -4.86
CA LEU A 506 -4.29 32.07 -5.80
C LEU A 506 -3.92 32.31 -7.28
N GLY A 507 -2.83 33.03 -7.57
CA GLY A 507 -2.36 33.22 -8.95
C GLY A 507 -3.02 34.38 -9.70
N GLY A 508 -3.71 35.29 -9.00
CA GLY A 508 -4.40 36.45 -9.57
C GLY A 508 -5.83 36.15 -10.05
N ALA A 509 -6.59 37.19 -10.41
CA ALA A 509 -8.01 37.05 -10.80
C ALA A 509 -8.22 36.21 -12.08
N ASP A 510 -7.17 36.06 -12.89
CA ASP A 510 -7.22 35.48 -14.23
C ASP A 510 -6.53 34.12 -14.37
N GLY A 511 -5.84 33.64 -13.33
CA GLY A 511 -5.07 32.40 -13.36
C GLY A 511 -5.78 31.24 -12.64
N PRO A 512 -5.52 29.98 -13.02
CA PRO A 512 -5.88 28.85 -12.18
C PRO A 512 -5.06 28.83 -10.89
N ALA A 513 -5.69 28.50 -9.78
CA ALA A 513 -5.02 28.33 -8.49
C ALA A 513 -4.32 26.96 -8.43
N LEU A 514 -3.19 26.91 -7.73
CA LEU A 514 -2.51 25.67 -7.36
C LEU A 514 -2.63 25.46 -5.85
N LEU A 515 -3.19 24.32 -5.43
CA LEU A 515 -3.40 24.00 -4.02
C LEU A 515 -3.00 22.56 -3.71
N GLY A 516 -2.07 22.40 -2.77
CA GLY A 516 -1.70 21.13 -2.14
C GLY A 516 -1.84 21.21 -0.62
N ALA A 517 -1.95 20.06 0.02
CA ALA A 517 -2.02 19.95 1.47
C ALA A 517 -1.30 18.70 1.97
N ILE A 518 -0.68 18.84 3.14
CA ILE A 518 -0.09 17.76 3.93
C ILE A 518 -0.78 17.77 5.30
N ARG A 519 -1.11 16.61 5.83
CA ARG A 519 -1.39 16.42 7.25
C ARG A 519 -0.24 15.64 7.86
N THR A 520 0.28 16.12 8.98
CA THR A 520 1.09 15.33 9.90
C THR A 520 0.23 14.95 11.09
N HIS A 521 0.37 13.71 11.57
CA HIS A 521 -0.43 13.22 12.69
C HIS A 521 0.30 13.35 14.02
N GLY A 522 -0.45 13.71 15.06
CA GLY A 522 0.04 13.67 16.44
C GLY A 522 0.05 12.25 16.97
N GLY A 523 1.19 11.79 17.46
CA GLY A 523 1.34 10.49 18.14
C GLY A 523 1.94 9.35 17.30
N ASP A 524 2.16 9.58 16.01
CA ASP A 524 2.92 8.70 15.11
C ASP A 524 3.63 9.54 14.04
N GLN A 525 4.42 8.90 13.17
CA GLN A 525 5.14 9.58 12.08
C GLN A 525 4.33 9.62 10.77
N ALA A 526 3.03 9.27 10.83
CA ALA A 526 2.20 9.17 9.65
C ALA A 526 1.96 10.55 9.02
N ILE A 527 1.82 10.55 7.71
CA ILE A 527 1.44 11.73 6.93
C ILE A 527 0.32 11.37 5.96
N GLU A 528 -0.50 12.35 5.63
CA GLU A 528 -1.42 12.28 4.49
C GLU A 528 -1.15 13.46 3.57
N THR A 529 -1.32 13.28 2.26
CA THR A 529 -1.13 14.33 1.27
C THR A 529 -2.28 14.37 0.28
N GLY A 530 -2.54 15.55 -0.27
CA GLY A 530 -3.60 15.75 -1.24
C GLY A 530 -3.40 17.05 -2.02
N PRO A 531 -4.11 17.23 -3.14
CA PRO A 531 -5.05 16.30 -3.77
C PRO A 531 -4.47 14.99 -4.33
N TYR A 532 -3.15 14.94 -4.55
CA TYR A 532 -2.46 13.72 -4.98
C TYR A 532 -1.52 13.21 -3.91
N ALA A 533 -1.54 11.90 -3.68
CA ALA A 533 -0.65 11.22 -2.75
C ALA A 533 0.83 11.37 -3.15
N SER A 534 1.70 11.57 -2.16
CA SER A 534 3.14 11.74 -2.31
C SER A 534 3.91 10.41 -2.34
N LEU A 535 5.19 10.47 -2.68
CA LEU A 535 6.12 9.37 -2.41
C LEU A 535 6.61 9.49 -0.95
N PRO A 536 6.96 8.38 -0.28
CA PRO A 536 7.32 8.42 1.14
C PRO A 536 8.63 9.17 1.45
N TRP A 537 9.62 9.13 0.55
CA TRP A 537 10.90 9.87 0.67
C TRP A 537 10.85 11.29 0.08
N ARG A 538 9.80 11.62 -0.66
CA ARG A 538 9.55 12.99 -1.18
C ARG A 538 8.11 13.38 -0.86
N PRO A 539 7.84 13.75 0.41
CA PRO A 539 6.49 14.00 0.88
C PRO A 539 5.83 15.27 0.33
N ALA A 540 6.37 15.92 -0.69
CA ALA A 540 5.78 17.10 -1.32
C ALA A 540 4.35 16.81 -1.82
N PRO A 541 3.33 17.57 -1.37
CA PRO A 541 1.95 17.33 -1.77
C PRO A 541 1.82 17.67 -3.24
N GLY A 542 1.16 16.79 -4.00
CA GLY A 542 0.79 17.16 -5.35
C GLY A 542 -0.31 18.21 -5.31
N CYS A 543 -0.03 19.43 -5.78
CA CYS A 543 -1.02 20.48 -5.92
C CYS A 543 -2.04 20.11 -7.02
N ALA A 544 -3.33 20.41 -6.84
CA ALA A 544 -4.27 20.43 -7.95
C ALA A 544 -4.26 21.80 -8.62
N LEU A 545 -4.40 21.79 -9.95
CA LEU A 545 -4.68 22.98 -10.75
C LEU A 545 -6.19 23.20 -10.74
N ILE A 546 -6.66 24.34 -10.23
CA ILE A 546 -8.07 24.63 -9.97
C ILE A 546 -8.48 25.88 -10.74
N ASP A 547 -9.56 25.79 -11.52
CA ASP A 547 -10.16 26.95 -12.18
C ASP A 547 -11.16 27.63 -11.26
N LEU A 548 -10.79 28.82 -10.78
CA LEU A 548 -11.62 29.65 -9.89
C LEU A 548 -12.67 30.48 -10.66
N ARG A 549 -12.54 30.62 -11.98
CA ARG A 549 -13.51 31.36 -12.82
C ARG A 549 -14.80 30.58 -13.04
N ALA A 550 -14.76 29.27 -12.80
CA ALA A 550 -15.92 28.39 -12.88
C ALA A 550 -16.91 28.53 -11.70
N TRP A 551 -16.64 29.42 -10.73
CA TRP A 551 -17.44 29.62 -9.51
C TRP A 551 -18.81 30.23 -9.77
#